data_AF-A0A9W7A5M6-F1
#
_entry.id   AF-A0A9W7A5M6-F1
#
_cell.length_a   1.000
_cell.length_b   1.000
_cell.length_c   1.000
_cell.angle_alpha   90.00
_cell.angle_beta   90.00
_cell.angle_gamma   90.00
#
_symmetry.space_group_name_H-M   'P 1'
#
loop_
_entity.id
_entity.type
_entity.pdbx_description
1 polymer ?
#
loop_
_entity_poly.entity_id
_entity_poly.type
_entity_poly.pdbx_seq_one_letter_code
_entity_poly.pdbx_strand_id
1 'polypeptide(L)'
;MEDNPRQRIVVIGAGLFGSATAKHLSILYPTLRITLLGPTSSQNPNTAHNDVSRLYRSTSPSAYWSDLAERSINEYATIKGSVGKSLLVIHSSLIF
;
A
#
# COMPACT_ATOMS: atom_id res chain seq x y z
N MET A 1 -32.31 -15.20 -0.99
CA MET A 1 -31.54 -14.01 -0.57
C MET A 1 -30.35 -13.92 -1.50
N GLU A 2 -30.41 -13.05 -2.50
CA GLU A 2 -29.27 -12.82 -3.39
C GLU A 2 -28.13 -12.19 -2.58
N ASP A 3 -26.96 -12.83 -2.62
CA ASP A 3 -25.69 -12.28 -2.17
C ASP A 3 -25.41 -11.04 -3.02
N ASN A 4 -25.77 -9.85 -2.52
CA ASN A 4 -25.39 -8.59 -3.16
C ASN A 4 -23.87 -8.64 -3.35
N PRO A 5 -23.35 -8.73 -4.58
CA PRO A 5 -21.94 -9.04 -4.78
C PRO A 5 -21.15 -7.87 -4.22
N ARG A 6 -20.65 -8.01 -2.98
CA ARG A 6 -19.77 -7.01 -2.39
C ARG A 6 -18.65 -6.82 -3.38
N GLN A 7 -18.50 -5.60 -3.87
CA GLN A 7 -17.46 -5.27 -4.83
C GLN A 7 -16.11 -5.70 -4.23
N ARG A 8 -15.42 -6.57 -4.96
CA ARG A 8 -14.15 -7.19 -4.56
C ARG A 8 -13.04 -6.56 -5.39
N ILE A 9 -11.99 -6.10 -4.71
CA ILE A 9 -10.78 -5.59 -5.37
C ILE A 9 -9.62 -6.48 -4.95
N VAL A 10 -8.87 -6.94 -5.95
CA VAL A 10 -7.59 -7.62 -5.74
C VAL A 10 -6.49 -6.66 -6.17
N VAL A 11 -5.57 -6.37 -5.25
CA VAL A 11 -4.37 -5.59 -5.49
C VAL A 11 -3.21 -6.55 -5.64
N ILE A 12 -2.57 -6.57 -6.80
CA ILE A 12 -1.40 -7.43 -7.08
C ILE A 12 -0.13 -6.61 -6.84
N GLY A 13 0.74 -7.10 -5.95
CA GLY A 13 2.00 -6.49 -5.54
C GLY A 13 1.93 -5.87 -4.15
N ALA A 14 2.37 -6.60 -3.12
CA ALA A 14 2.41 -6.13 -1.72
C ALA A 14 3.58 -5.17 -1.39
N GLY A 15 4.12 -4.47 -2.38
CA GLY A 15 5.17 -3.46 -2.20
C GLY A 15 4.62 -2.08 -1.82
N LEU A 16 5.44 -1.03 -2.00
CA LEU A 16 5.09 0.36 -1.65
C LEU A 16 3.73 0.80 -2.21
N PHE A 17 3.53 0.68 -3.52
CA PHE A 17 2.30 1.11 -4.18
C PHE A 17 1.10 0.27 -3.76
N GLY A 18 1.17 -1.07 -3.88
CA GLY A 18 0.00 -1.90 -3.58
C GLY A 18 -0.41 -1.87 -2.11
N SER A 19 0.54 -1.78 -1.17
CA SER A 19 0.23 -1.58 0.24
C SER A 19 -0.44 -0.23 0.49
N ALA A 20 0.05 0.84 -0.14
CA ALA A 20 -0.57 2.16 -0.07
C ALA A 20 -1.98 2.15 -0.69
N THR A 21 -2.17 1.53 -1.85
CA THR A 21 -3.46 1.38 -2.52
C THR A 21 -4.45 0.62 -1.63
N ALA A 22 -4.07 -0.54 -1.10
CA ALA A 22 -4.93 -1.34 -0.22
C ALA A 22 -5.33 -0.55 1.04
N LYS A 23 -4.37 0.15 1.67
CA LYS A 23 -4.65 1.05 2.80
C LYS A 23 -5.68 2.11 2.44
N HIS A 24 -5.45 2.89 1.38
CA HIS A 24 -6.36 3.98 1.01
C HIS A 24 -7.73 3.47 0.59
N LEU A 25 -7.81 2.37 -0.16
CA LEU A 25 -9.09 1.74 -0.50
C LEU A 25 -9.86 1.32 0.75
N SER A 26 -9.19 0.75 1.75
CA SER A 26 -9.86 0.32 2.99
C SER A 26 -10.40 1.49 3.83
N ILE A 27 -9.73 2.65 3.75
CA ILE A 27 -10.14 3.87 4.46
C ILE A 27 -11.30 4.55 3.72
N LEU A 28 -11.16 4.73 2.41
CA LEU A 28 -12.13 5.46 1.59
C LEU A 28 -13.40 4.67 1.32
N TYR A 29 -13.31 3.33 1.30
CA TYR A 29 -14.43 2.46 0.97
C TYR A 29 -14.55 1.28 1.95
N PRO A 30 -15.05 1.51 3.17
CA PRO A 30 -15.11 0.50 4.24
C PRO A 30 -15.94 -0.75 3.90
N THR A 31 -16.82 -0.67 2.90
CA THR A 31 -17.70 -1.77 2.47
C THR A 31 -17.05 -2.70 1.42
N LEU A 32 -15.92 -2.28 0.82
CA LEU A 32 -15.21 -3.08 -0.17
C LEU A 32 -14.46 -4.24 0.49
N ARG A 33 -14.48 -5.39 -0.16
CA ARG A 33 -13.59 -6.51 0.19
C ARG A 33 -12.31 -6.36 -0.61
N ILE A 34 -11.21 -6.07 0.08
CA ILE A 34 -9.90 -5.82 -0.54
C ILE A 34 -8.98 -6.99 -0.20
N THR A 35 -8.36 -7.56 -1.22
CA THR A 35 -7.33 -8.61 -1.08
C THR A 35 -6.02 -8.09 -1.65
N LEU A 36 -4.96 -8.06 -0.83
CA LEU A 36 -3.61 -7.73 -1.28
C LEU A 36 -2.83 -9.03 -1.50
N LEU A 37 -2.37 -9.25 -2.72
CA LEU A 37 -1.59 -10.42 -3.11
C LEU A 37 -0.16 -10.02 -3.43
N GLY A 38 0.81 -10.69 -2.79
CA GLY A 38 2.22 -10.50 -3.09
C GLY A 38 3.13 -10.98 -1.96
N PRO A 39 4.45 -11.03 -2.19
CA PRO A 39 5.42 -11.42 -1.17
C PRO A 39 5.44 -10.39 -0.04
N THR A 40 5.55 -10.85 1.22
CA THR A 40 5.70 -9.94 2.36
C THR A 40 7.10 -9.31 2.35
N SER A 41 7.22 -8.06 2.80
CA SER A 41 8.46 -7.27 2.74
C SER A 41 9.61 -7.89 3.54
N SER A 42 9.32 -8.60 4.64
CA SER A 42 10.33 -9.34 5.41
C SER A 42 10.90 -10.56 4.68
N GLN A 43 10.27 -10.99 3.59
CA GLN A 43 10.59 -12.24 2.90
C GLN A 43 11.25 -12.04 1.54
N ASN A 44 11.37 -10.81 1.03
CA ASN A 44 11.95 -10.59 -0.30
C ASN A 44 12.97 -9.44 -0.32
N PRO A 45 14.27 -9.75 -0.13
CA PRO A 45 15.33 -8.74 -0.18
C PRO A 45 15.47 -8.09 -1.56
N ASN A 46 14.91 -8.69 -2.61
CA ASN A 46 14.97 -8.18 -3.99
C ASN A 46 13.88 -7.14 -4.30
N THR A 47 13.11 -6.70 -3.30
CA THR A 47 12.11 -5.65 -3.53
C THR A 47 12.77 -4.27 -3.50
N ALA A 48 12.45 -3.42 -4.47
CA ALA A 48 13.00 -2.06 -4.57
C ALA A 48 12.64 -1.17 -3.37
N HIS A 49 11.71 -1.61 -2.50
CA HIS A 49 11.30 -0.88 -1.30
C HIS A 49 12.01 -1.32 0.00
N ASN A 50 12.77 -2.42 -0.02
CA ASN A 50 13.49 -2.95 1.14
C ASN A 50 14.82 -2.21 1.36
N ASP A 51 14.82 -1.22 2.24
CA ASP A 51 16.01 -0.46 2.63
C ASP A 51 15.85 0.04 4.07
N VAL A 52 16.96 0.25 4.78
CA VAL A 52 17.00 0.79 6.16
C VAL A 52 16.51 2.24 6.17
N SER A 53 16.74 2.99 5.09
CA SER A 53 16.29 4.37 4.96
C SER A 53 16.00 4.73 3.51
N ARG A 54 15.27 5.83 3.30
CA ARG A 54 15.02 6.38 1.97
C ARG A 54 15.13 7.90 1.99
N LEU A 55 15.69 8.45 0.92
CA LEU A 55 15.72 9.89 0.69
C LEU A 55 14.39 10.34 0.08
N TYR A 56 13.85 11.42 0.63
CA TYR A 56 12.70 12.14 0.07
C TYR A 56 13.06 13.62 -0.10
N ARG A 57 12.53 14.25 -1.14
CA ARG A 57 12.75 15.66 -1.46
C ARG A 57 11.46 16.24 -2.04
N SER A 58 11.07 17.43 -1.60
CA SER A 58 9.86 18.12 -2.09
C SER A 58 10.09 18.87 -3.41
N THR A 59 11.34 19.14 -3.79
CA THR A 59 11.68 19.92 -4.99
C THR A 59 12.02 19.02 -6.18
N SER A 60 11.44 19.34 -7.34
CA SER A 60 11.66 18.68 -8.62
C SER A 60 11.57 19.74 -9.73
N PRO A 61 12.26 19.57 -10.87
CA PRO A 61 12.07 20.47 -12.03
C PRO A 61 10.62 20.50 -12.53
N SER A 62 9.85 19.45 -12.28
CA SER A 62 8.43 19.39 -12.59
C SER A 62 7.58 19.82 -11.41
N ALA A 63 6.76 20.85 -11.60
CA ALA A 63 5.81 21.32 -10.61
C ALA A 63 4.84 20.23 -10.15
N TYR A 64 4.39 19.36 -11.07
CA TYR A 64 3.52 18.23 -10.75
C TYR A 64 4.18 17.27 -9.75
N TRP A 65 5.45 16.92 -9.99
CA TRP A 65 6.18 16.01 -9.10
C TRP A 65 6.55 16.66 -7.77
N SER A 66 6.74 17.98 -7.73
CA SER A 66 6.93 18.73 -6.49
C SER A 66 5.68 18.72 -5.61
N ASP A 67 4.52 19.01 -6.17
CA ASP A 67 3.23 18.97 -5.45
C ASP A 67 2.97 17.57 -4.87
N LEU A 68 3.15 16.53 -5.70
CA LEU A 68 2.93 15.15 -5.27
C LEU A 68 3.92 14.73 -4.15
N ALA A 69 5.18 15.16 -4.24
CA ALA A 69 6.18 14.86 -3.23
C ALA A 69 5.86 15.55 -1.90
N GLU A 70 5.50 16.83 -1.92
CA GLU A 70 5.13 17.58 -0.72
C GLU A 70 3.93 16.94 -0.01
N ARG A 71 2.86 16.63 -0.78
CA ARG A 71 1.70 15.92 -0.24
C ARG A 71 2.07 14.58 0.38
N SER A 72 2.91 13.79 -0.28
CA SER A 72 3.36 12.50 0.25
C SER A 72 4.21 12.64 1.52
N ILE A 73 5.04 13.68 1.62
CA ILE A 73 5.92 13.91 2.77
C ILE A 73 5.09 14.30 4.00
N ASN A 74 4.09 15.15 3.81
CA ASN A 74 3.22 15.61 4.90
C ASN A 74 2.42 14.47 5.56
N GLU A 75 2.11 13.40 4.81
CA GLU A 75 1.42 12.22 5.33
C GLU A 75 2.25 11.39 6.33
N TYR A 76 3.58 11.52 6.37
CA TYR A 76 4.40 10.74 7.31
C TYR A 76 4.08 11.04 8.77
N ALA A 77 3.69 12.28 9.11
CA ALA A 77 3.26 12.64 10.46
C ALA A 77 2.02 11.83 10.88
N THR A 78 1.05 11.68 9.96
CA THR A 78 -0.18 10.92 10.16
C THR A 78 0.09 9.42 10.27
N ILE A 79 0.99 8.89 9.43
CA ILE A 79 1.35 7.47 9.42
C ILE A 79 2.01 7.05 10.74
N LYS A 80 2.90 7.88 11.29
CA LYS A 80 3.58 7.61 12.56
C LYS A 80 2.59 7.40 13.73
N GLY A 81 1.45 8.09 13.70
CA GLY A 81 0.39 7.95 14.71
C GLY A 81 -0.59 6.79 14.51
N SER A 82 -0.54 6.08 13.37
CA SER A 82 -1.61 5.14 12.94
C SER A 82 -1.23 3.65 13.00
N VAL A 83 -0.12 3.28 13.64
CA VAL A 83 0.36 1.89 13.67
C VAL A 83 -0.52 1.04 14.60
N GLY A 84 -1.30 0.11 14.02
CA GLY A 84 -2.14 -0.81 14.80
C GLY A 84 -3.28 -1.54 14.07
N LYS A 85 -3.42 -1.45 12.74
CA LYS A 85 -4.48 -2.15 11.99
C LYS A 85 -3.92 -3.33 11.20
N SER A 86 -4.32 -4.54 11.59
CA SER A 86 -3.93 -5.80 10.97
C SER A 86 -4.55 -5.94 9.56
N LEU A 87 -3.71 -6.01 8.53
CA LEU A 87 -4.13 -6.39 7.18
C LEU A 87 -3.96 -7.91 7.04
N LEU A 88 -5.03 -8.64 6.72
CA LEU A 88 -4.95 -10.07 6.43
C LEU A 88 -4.25 -10.26 5.08
N VAL A 89 -2.98 -10.69 5.13
CA VAL A 89 -2.21 -11.11 3.95
C VAL A 89 -2.43 -12.60 3.75
N ILE A 90 -3.05 -12.98 2.63
CA ILE A 90 -3.26 -14.39 2.28
C ILE A 90 -2.06 -14.85 1.45
N HIS A 91 -1.33 -15.84 1.96
CA HIS A 91 -0.19 -16.45 1.29
C HIS A 91 -0.66 -17.62 0.41
N SER A 92 -0.16 -17.71 -0.83
CA SER A 92 -0.24 -18.92 -1.64
C SER A 92 1.17 -19.30 -2.09
N SER A 93 1.73 -20.32 -1.47
CA SER A 93 2.92 -21.02 -1.97
C SER A 93 2.44 -22.02 -3.02
N LEU A 94 2.22 -21.59 -4.27
CA LEU A 94 2.24 -22.53 -5.39
C LEU A 94 3.58 -22.36 -6.11
N ILE A 95 4.48 -23.27 -5.76
CA ILE A 95 5.65 -23.63 -6.54
C ILE A 95 5.10 -24.45 -7.72
N PHE A 96 5.29 -23.95 -8.95
CA PHE A 96 5.38 -24.79 -10.15
C PHE A 96 6.83 -24.81 -10.57
#